data_AF-A0A4Q5EM49-F1
#
_entry.id   AF-A0A4Q5EM49-F1
#
_cell.length_a   1.000
_cell.length_b   1.000
_cell.length_c   1.000
_cell.angle_alpha   90.00
_cell.angle_beta   90.00
_cell.angle_gamma   90.00
#
_symmetry.space_group_name_H-M   'P 1'
#
loop_
_entity.id
_entity.type
_entity.pdbx_description
1 polymer ?
#
loop_
_entity_poly.entity_id
_entity_poly.type
_entity_poly.pdbx_seq_one_letter_code
_entity_poly.pdbx_strand_id
1 'polypeptide(L)'
;MTVNQSKENLNGCREQMKPGEEGIDGILEVLKAYVCDEICCHRGAVTQEEMDQHCCRCKLQQYTDKIREEYEKINAFDQSSTYQIMKKYRKIILCKDCRHRAKLRDDCYRCRKATSLLGTLEDYDGCSRGEEKC
;
A
#
# COMPACT_ATOMS: atom_id res chain seq x y z
N MET A 1 -32.74 -11.01 26.62
CA MET A 1 -31.28 -11.14 26.74
C MET A 1 -30.78 -11.76 25.46
N THR A 2 -30.08 -11.00 24.62
CA THR A 2 -29.57 -11.53 23.34
C THR A 2 -28.13 -11.09 23.21
N VAL A 3 -27.27 -12.10 23.14
CA VAL A 3 -25.81 -12.04 23.16
C VAL A 3 -25.32 -11.52 21.80
N ASN A 4 -24.55 -10.44 21.81
CA ASN A 4 -23.80 -9.98 20.64
C ASN A 4 -22.67 -10.96 20.35
N GLN A 5 -22.78 -11.67 19.23
CA GLN A 5 -21.65 -12.42 18.66
C GLN A 5 -20.88 -11.49 17.73
N SER A 6 -19.62 -11.24 18.07
CA SER A 6 -18.64 -10.60 17.19
C SER A 6 -18.41 -11.47 15.96
N LYS A 7 -18.75 -10.94 14.77
CA LYS A 7 -18.37 -11.56 13.50
C LYS A 7 -16.91 -11.25 13.21
N GLU A 8 -16.02 -12.18 13.53
CA GLU A 8 -14.70 -12.27 12.92
C GLU A 8 -14.87 -12.89 11.52
N ASN A 9 -14.41 -12.19 10.47
CA ASN A 9 -14.33 -12.75 9.13
C ASN A 9 -13.12 -13.71 9.04
N LEU A 10 -13.33 -14.87 8.41
CA LEU A 10 -12.42 -16.02 8.29
C LEU A 10 -11.14 -15.76 7.45
N ASN A 11 -10.73 -14.50 7.28
CA ASN A 11 -9.73 -14.06 6.31
C ASN A 11 -8.44 -13.55 6.98
N GLY A 12 -8.40 -13.49 8.31
CA GLY A 12 -7.23 -13.00 9.07
C GLY A 12 -6.95 -11.49 8.98
N CYS A 13 -7.78 -10.71 8.27
CA CYS A 13 -7.70 -9.25 8.26
C CYS A 13 -8.76 -8.67 9.19
N ARG A 14 -8.32 -7.80 10.11
CA ARG A 14 -9.17 -7.12 11.08
C ARG A 14 -10.17 -6.21 10.38
N GLU A 15 -11.44 -6.34 10.72
CA GLU A 15 -12.48 -5.42 10.27
C GLU A 15 -12.79 -4.36 11.35
N GLN A 16 -13.06 -3.15 10.83
CA GLN A 16 -13.77 -1.96 11.35
C GLN A 16 -13.00 -0.87 12.09
N MET A 17 -13.34 0.39 11.76
CA MET A 17 -13.91 1.44 12.61
C MET A 17 -14.94 2.30 11.82
N LYS A 18 -15.28 3.52 12.27
CA LYS A 18 -16.25 4.48 11.71
C LYS A 18 -15.77 5.91 12.02
N PRO A 19 -16.55 6.95 11.67
CA PRO A 19 -16.19 8.03 10.74
C PRO A 19 -14.95 8.83 11.19
N GLY A 20 -14.03 9.07 10.24
CA GLY A 20 -12.62 9.42 10.51
C GLY A 20 -11.64 8.44 9.82
N GLU A 21 -12.20 7.43 9.17
CA GLU A 21 -11.48 6.43 8.38
C GLU A 21 -11.39 6.86 6.92
N GLU A 22 -10.20 7.28 6.52
CA GLU A 22 -9.43 6.77 5.37
C GLU A 22 -8.33 7.79 5.05
N GLY A 23 -7.12 7.49 5.49
CA GLY A 23 -5.92 8.22 5.09
C GLY A 23 -5.63 9.52 5.86
N ILE A 24 -4.62 10.22 5.37
CA ILE A 24 -4.06 11.44 5.99
C ILE A 24 -5.10 12.55 6.14
N ASP A 25 -6.15 12.57 5.32
CA ASP A 25 -7.15 13.63 5.30
C ASP A 25 -8.01 13.65 6.56
N GLY A 26 -8.45 12.50 7.05
CA GLY A 26 -9.20 12.41 8.30
C GLY A 26 -8.38 12.91 9.50
N ILE A 27 -7.08 12.57 9.52
CA ILE A 27 -6.15 13.00 10.57
C ILE A 27 -5.94 14.52 10.51
N LEU A 28 -5.76 15.08 9.31
CA LEU A 28 -5.56 16.52 9.12
C LEU A 28 -6.80 17.33 9.49
N GLU A 29 -8.01 16.83 9.23
CA GLU A 29 -9.25 17.51 9.64
C GLU A 29 -9.42 17.55 11.16
N VAL A 30 -9.13 16.46 11.87
CA VAL A 30 -9.12 16.45 13.34
C VAL A 30 -8.07 17.41 13.90
N LEU A 31 -6.88 17.43 13.30
CA LEU A 31 -5.82 18.37 13.68
C LEU A 31 -6.24 19.83 13.47
N LYS A 32 -6.86 20.15 12.33
CA LYS A 32 -7.34 21.51 12.04
C LYS A 32 -8.37 21.96 13.07
N ALA A 33 -9.36 21.12 13.35
CA ALA A 33 -10.40 21.41 14.34
C ALA A 33 -9.78 21.68 15.71
N TYR A 34 -8.90 20.81 16.19
CA TYR A 34 -8.21 20.98 17.47
C TYR A 34 -7.41 22.30 17.54
N VAL A 35 -6.65 22.63 16.50
CA VAL A 35 -5.87 23.87 16.47
C VAL A 35 -6.79 25.10 16.51
N CYS A 36 -7.87 25.10 15.74
CA CYS A 36 -8.81 26.21 15.71
C CYS A 36 -9.54 26.38 17.06
N ASP A 37 -10.08 25.29 17.60
CA ASP A 37 -10.96 25.31 18.77
C ASP A 37 -10.18 25.49 20.08
N GLU A 38 -9.05 24.79 20.22
CA GLU A 38 -8.33 24.69 21.50
C GLU A 38 -7.09 25.60 21.57
N ILE A 39 -6.44 25.88 20.43
CA ILE A 39 -5.19 26.66 20.42
C ILE A 39 -5.45 28.11 20.01
N CYS A 40 -6.04 28.33 18.83
CA CYS A 40 -6.32 29.69 18.32
C CYS A 40 -7.44 30.36 19.12
N CYS A 41 -8.41 29.58 19.57
CA CYS A 41 -9.39 29.91 20.61
C CYS A 41 -9.93 31.36 20.54
N HIS A 42 -10.59 31.69 19.43
CA HIS A 42 -11.26 32.98 19.26
C HIS A 42 -12.58 33.00 20.06
N ARG A 43 -12.50 33.07 21.39
CA ARG A 43 -13.66 33.02 22.33
C ARG A 43 -14.52 34.29 22.36
N GLY A 44 -14.38 35.18 21.38
CA GLY A 44 -15.15 36.42 21.27
C GLY A 44 -16.03 36.43 20.02
N ALA A 45 -17.01 37.33 19.98
CA ALA A 45 -17.75 37.60 18.75
C ALA A 45 -16.83 38.33 17.77
N VAL A 46 -16.13 37.57 16.92
CA VAL A 46 -15.40 38.10 15.76
C VAL A 46 -16.33 38.10 14.56
N THR A 47 -16.22 39.14 13.74
CA THR A 47 -16.92 39.20 12.46
C THR A 47 -16.33 38.20 11.46
N GLN A 48 -17.08 37.86 10.41
CA GLN A 48 -16.59 36.96 9.35
C GLN A 48 -15.29 37.48 8.71
N GLU A 49 -15.18 38.79 8.46
CA GLU A 49 -13.98 39.40 7.87
C GLU A 49 -12.75 39.28 8.79
N GLU A 50 -12.92 39.48 10.10
CA GLU A 50 -11.83 39.32 11.06
C GLU A 50 -11.37 37.86 11.15
N MET A 51 -12.32 36.92 11.13
CA MET A 51 -12.03 35.49 11.10
C MET A 51 -11.28 35.10 9.82
N ASP A 52 -11.69 35.62 8.66
CA ASP A 52 -11.00 35.36 7.38
C ASP A 52 -9.57 35.92 7.39
N GLN A 53 -9.35 37.10 7.98
CA GLN A 53 -7.99 37.65 8.16
C GLN A 53 -7.13 36.81 9.11
N HIS A 54 -7.71 36.32 10.21
CA HIS A 54 -7.03 35.42 11.14
C HIS A 54 -6.62 34.11 10.44
N CYS A 55 -7.53 33.48 9.71
CA CYS A 55 -7.27 32.28 8.92
C CYS A 55 -6.16 32.51 7.87
N CYS A 56 -6.20 33.65 7.15
CA CYS A 56 -5.16 34.01 6.19
C CYS A 56 -3.77 34.12 6.83
N ARG A 57 -3.68 34.60 8.08
CA ARG A 57 -2.40 34.72 8.81
C ARG A 57 -1.95 33.41 9.46
N CYS A 58 -2.89 32.57 9.87
CA CYS A 58 -2.63 31.33 10.60
C CYS A 58 -1.83 30.31 9.75
N LYS A 59 -1.99 30.34 8.43
CA LYS A 59 -1.31 29.43 7.47
C LYS A 59 -1.49 27.94 7.79
N LEU A 60 -2.44 27.59 8.66
CA LEU A 60 -2.71 26.21 9.07
C LEU A 60 -2.98 25.30 7.87
N GLN A 61 -3.78 25.79 6.91
CA GLN A 61 -4.04 25.08 5.66
C GLN A 61 -2.74 24.78 4.89
N GLN A 62 -1.84 25.76 4.78
CA GLN A 62 -0.54 25.58 4.11
C GLN A 62 0.32 24.51 4.80
N TYR A 63 0.28 24.42 6.14
CA TYR A 63 1.00 23.39 6.87
C TYR A 63 0.38 22.00 6.66
N THR A 64 -0.96 21.90 6.70
CA THR A 64 -1.63 20.62 6.44
C THR A 64 -1.42 20.14 5.01
N ASP A 65 -1.35 21.05 4.02
CA ASP A 65 -1.05 20.71 2.63
C ASP A 65 0.36 20.12 2.49
N LYS A 66 1.36 20.70 3.17
CA LYS A 66 2.72 20.14 3.20
C LYS A 66 2.78 18.76 3.84
N ILE A 67 2.05 18.55 4.92
CA ILE A 67 1.99 17.24 5.59
C ILE A 67 1.36 16.20 4.64
N ARG A 68 0.31 16.56 3.91
CA ARG A 68 -0.29 15.70 2.89
C ARG A 68 0.70 15.35 1.78
N GLU A 69 1.41 16.34 1.25
CA GLU A 69 2.41 16.14 0.19
C GLU A 69 3.52 15.16 0.64
N GLU A 70 4.04 15.32 1.86
CA GLU A 70 5.05 14.40 2.39
C GLU A 70 4.49 13.01 2.66
N TYR A 71 3.25 12.90 3.15
CA TYR A 71 2.57 11.62 3.31
C TYR A 71 2.41 10.89 1.96
N GLU A 72 2.04 11.60 0.90
CA GLU A 72 1.92 11.04 -0.44
C GLU A 72 3.27 10.58 -0.99
N LYS A 73 4.34 11.36 -0.82
CA LYS A 73 5.71 10.97 -1.21
C LYS A 73 6.16 9.68 -0.52
N ILE A 74 5.91 9.56 0.78
CA ILE A 74 6.28 8.37 1.55
C ILE A 74 5.47 7.16 1.10
N ASN A 75 4.18 7.34 0.80
CA ASN A 75 3.28 6.27 0.43
C ASN A 75 3.21 5.99 -1.08
N ALA A 76 4.04 6.66 -1.90
CA ALA A 76 4.18 6.39 -3.33
C ALA A 76 4.83 5.02 -3.56
N PHE A 77 4.05 3.96 -3.37
CA PHE A 77 4.49 2.58 -3.48
C PHE A 77 5.05 2.28 -4.87
N ASP A 78 4.47 2.86 -5.92
CA ASP A 78 4.92 2.75 -7.32
C ASP A 78 6.32 3.33 -7.58
N GLN A 79 6.81 4.17 -6.68
CA GLN A 79 8.18 4.71 -6.71
C GLN A 79 9.13 3.94 -5.79
N SER A 80 8.61 3.02 -4.98
CA SER A 80 9.43 2.21 -4.06
C SER A 80 10.35 1.24 -4.81
N SER A 81 11.50 0.95 -4.22
CA SER A 81 12.42 -0.10 -4.69
C SER A 81 11.71 -1.46 -4.76
N THR A 82 10.79 -1.74 -3.84
CA THR A 82 9.95 -2.94 -3.82
C THR A 82 9.07 -3.05 -5.06
N TYR A 83 8.39 -1.97 -5.46
CA TYR A 83 7.59 -1.98 -6.69
C TYR A 83 8.44 -2.14 -7.94
N GLN A 84 9.63 -1.55 -7.99
CA GLN A 84 10.57 -1.77 -9.12
C GLN A 84 11.00 -3.24 -9.22
N ILE A 85 11.27 -3.89 -8.09
CA ILE A 85 11.54 -5.33 -8.01
C ILE A 85 10.32 -6.13 -8.48
N MET A 86 9.14 -5.86 -7.94
CA MET A 86 7.90 -6.53 -8.33
C MET A 86 7.61 -6.36 -9.82
N LYS A 87 7.82 -5.18 -10.39
CA LYS A 87 7.67 -4.90 -11.83
C LYS A 87 8.68 -5.69 -12.65
N LYS A 88 9.96 -5.72 -12.23
CA LYS A 88 11.03 -6.49 -12.89
C LYS A 88 10.74 -7.99 -12.91
N TYR A 89 10.24 -8.53 -11.80
CA TYR A 89 9.95 -9.96 -11.66
C TYR A 89 8.48 -10.31 -11.88
N ARG A 90 7.64 -9.38 -12.37
CA ARG A 90 6.19 -9.60 -12.53
C ARG A 90 5.87 -10.78 -13.44
N LYS A 91 6.73 -11.03 -14.43
CA LYS A 91 6.60 -12.14 -15.37
C LYS A 91 7.56 -13.25 -15.00
N ILE A 92 7.27 -13.94 -13.89
CA ILE A 92 7.94 -15.21 -13.58
C ILE A 92 7.37 -16.26 -14.52
N ILE A 93 8.19 -16.73 -15.47
CA ILE A 93 7.83 -17.89 -16.28
C ILE A 93 7.94 -19.12 -15.40
N LEU A 94 6.85 -19.82 -15.17
CA LEU A 94 6.85 -21.07 -14.42
C LEU A 94 7.54 -22.16 -15.24
N CYS A 95 8.13 -23.16 -14.59
CA CYS A 95 8.84 -24.21 -15.31
C CYS A 95 7.94 -24.94 -16.33
N LYS A 96 6.66 -25.17 -16.00
CA LYS A 96 5.72 -25.80 -16.93
C LYS A 96 5.55 -25.03 -18.25
N ASP A 97 5.69 -23.71 -18.19
CA ASP A 97 5.52 -22.75 -19.30
C ASP A 97 6.85 -22.33 -19.92
N CYS A 98 7.98 -22.85 -19.40
CA CYS A 98 9.32 -22.48 -19.83
C CYS A 98 9.71 -23.21 -21.13
N ARG A 99 10.26 -22.47 -22.11
CA ARG A 99 10.75 -23.01 -23.38
C ARG A 99 11.84 -24.08 -23.20
N HIS A 100 12.61 -23.96 -22.12
CA HIS A 100 13.71 -24.85 -21.77
C HIS A 100 13.29 -26.05 -20.89
N ARG A 101 11.99 -26.30 -20.71
CA ARG A 101 11.50 -27.47 -19.98
C ARG A 101 11.93 -28.75 -20.72
N ALA A 102 12.66 -29.63 -20.05
CA ALA A 102 13.21 -30.84 -20.64
C ALA A 102 12.56 -32.11 -20.06
N LYS A 103 12.35 -33.11 -20.91
CA LYS A 103 11.94 -34.45 -20.48
C LYS A 103 13.11 -35.16 -19.80
N LEU A 104 12.85 -35.71 -18.62
CA LEU A 104 13.75 -36.59 -17.88
C LEU A 104 13.31 -38.05 -18.14
N ARG A 105 13.23 -38.89 -17.10
CA ARG A 105 12.75 -40.28 -17.16
C ARG A 105 11.27 -40.35 -16.78
N ASP A 106 10.58 -41.38 -17.26
CA ASP A 106 9.20 -41.72 -16.87
C ASP A 106 8.20 -40.54 -16.97
N ASP A 107 8.16 -39.89 -18.14
CA ASP A 107 7.28 -38.74 -18.43
C ASP A 107 7.39 -37.54 -17.47
N CYS A 108 8.47 -37.47 -16.70
CA CYS A 108 8.77 -36.33 -15.85
C CYS A 108 9.41 -35.21 -16.67
N TYR A 109 8.87 -33.99 -16.62
CA TYR A 109 9.41 -32.82 -17.31
C TYR A 109 9.83 -31.76 -16.30
N ARG A 110 11.10 -31.34 -16.31
CA ARG A 110 11.63 -30.35 -15.36
C ARG A 110 12.59 -29.37 -16.03
N CYS A 111 12.79 -28.22 -15.39
CA CYS A 111 13.74 -27.20 -15.82
C CYS A 111 15.01 -27.37 -15.00
N ARG A 112 16.18 -27.27 -15.63
CA ARG A 112 17.45 -27.21 -14.88
C ARG A 112 17.65 -25.79 -14.35
N LYS A 113 18.15 -25.69 -13.12
CA LYS A 113 18.65 -24.41 -12.58
C LYS A 113 19.78 -23.89 -13.48
N ALA A 114 19.76 -22.59 -13.78
CA ALA A 114 20.72 -21.97 -14.70
C ALA A 114 22.14 -21.89 -14.12
N THR A 115 22.24 -21.71 -12.80
CA THR A 115 23.51 -21.81 -12.07
C THR A 115 23.77 -23.27 -11.73
N SER A 116 25.03 -23.67 -11.78
CA SER A 116 25.63 -25.02 -11.65
C SER A 116 25.27 -25.82 -10.39
N LEU A 117 24.24 -25.42 -9.64
CA LEU A 117 23.59 -26.23 -8.63
C LEU A 117 22.86 -27.40 -9.31
N LEU A 118 23.34 -28.62 -9.06
CA LEU A 118 22.68 -29.87 -9.44
C LEU A 118 21.27 -29.91 -8.85
N GLY A 119 20.27 -29.42 -9.60
CA GLY A 119 18.90 -29.32 -9.13
C GLY A 119 17.92 -29.09 -10.27
N THR A 120 16.76 -29.71 -10.15
CA THR A 120 15.63 -29.55 -11.07
C THR A 120 14.54 -28.73 -10.42
N LEU A 121 13.87 -27.90 -11.20
CA LEU A 121 12.67 -27.15 -10.81
C LEU A 121 11.41 -27.97 -11.13
N GLU A 122 10.43 -27.90 -10.24
CA GLU A 122 9.09 -28.45 -10.45
C GLU A 122 8.21 -27.49 -11.25
N ASP A 123 7.04 -27.95 -11.68
CA ASP A 123 6.18 -27.25 -12.65
C ASP A 123 5.80 -25.82 -12.24
N TYR A 124 5.63 -25.58 -10.93
CA TYR A 124 5.23 -24.29 -10.35
C TYR A 124 6.40 -23.49 -9.78
N ASP A 125 7.63 -23.98 -9.90
CA ASP A 125 8.81 -23.19 -9.59
C ASP A 125 9.08 -22.17 -10.71
N GLY A 126 9.61 -21.01 -10.32
CA GLY A 126 10.05 -19.98 -11.27
C GLY A 126 11.25 -20.44 -12.10
N CYS A 127 11.10 -20.47 -13.42
CA CYS A 127 12.15 -20.84 -14.36
C CYS A 127 13.27 -19.79 -14.33
N SER A 128 14.46 -20.18 -13.89
CA SER A 128 15.63 -19.28 -13.82
C SER A 128 16.10 -18.75 -15.18
N ARG A 129 15.63 -19.35 -16.29
CA ARG A 129 15.93 -18.87 -17.66
C ARG A 129 14.92 -17.85 -18.18
N GLY A 130 13.72 -17.77 -17.59
CA GLY A 130 12.72 -16.73 -17.92
C GLY A 130 12.19 -16.72 -19.36
N GLU A 131 12.37 -17.77 -20.15
CA GLU A 131 11.90 -17.84 -21.54
C GLU A 131 10.59 -18.60 -21.67
N GLU A 132 9.54 -17.95 -22.17
CA GLU A 132 8.21 -18.50 -22.39
C GLU A 132 8.15 -19.35 -23.68
N LYS A 133 7.29 -20.38 -23.70
CA LYS A 133 6.95 -21.09 -24.94
C LYS A 133 6.16 -20.15 -25.87
N CYS A 134 6.54 -20.07 -27.14
CA CYS A 134 5.76 -19.37 -28.17
C CYS A 134 4.54 -20.18 -28.59
#